data_AF-A0A947E3F9-F1
#
_entry.id   AF-A0A947E3F9-F1
#
_cell.length_a   1.000
_cell.length_b   1.000
_cell.length_c   1.000
_cell.angle_alpha   90.00
_cell.angle_beta   90.00
_cell.angle_gamma   90.00
#
_symmetry.space_group_name_H-M   'P 1'
#
loop_
_entity.id
_entity.type
_entity.pdbx_description
1 polymer ?
#
loop_
_entity_poly.entity_id
_entity_poly.type
_entity_poly.pdbx_seq_one_letter_code
_entity_poly.pdbx_strand_id
1 'polypeptide(L)'
;MRIHLETWLRAAVVLVGLTGLWAPAVAADAPKRVWQIGEFSQVQRVPREPGSEPNQHPRVLPPEQLRSLLASLRVLIKGKSQALFITDEIGDLIEPLSQALAVAEPGDDLLLLSTTRRGDNVLAPATGLTARLFVQSEQLHVIVHDARLEFMGAWIGTRIPPKFTYGTRSKASAVTLQSAAGQARRSDWQALPLGAAAAAVAPSVAPAAPAAPARDNGFYQEQEQRLRGLKRLLEQGLISEAEYQQKRREILQTL
;
A
#
# COMPACT_ATOMS: atom_id res chain seq x y z
N MET A 1 70.42 -32.48 -53.53
CA MET A 1 69.70 -31.19 -53.53
C MET A 1 68.86 -31.13 -52.25
N ARG A 2 69.17 -30.19 -51.35
CA ARG A 2 68.36 -29.67 -50.21
C ARG A 2 67.73 -30.69 -49.23
N ILE A 3 68.24 -30.85 -48.00
CA ILE A 3 68.11 -30.00 -46.79
C ILE A 3 66.99 -30.50 -45.84
N HIS A 4 67.41 -30.87 -44.62
CA HIS A 4 66.79 -30.73 -43.28
C HIS A 4 65.57 -31.59 -42.88
N LEU A 5 65.64 -32.39 -41.78
CA LEU A 5 65.47 -32.06 -40.32
C LEU A 5 63.95 -31.89 -39.99
N GLU A 6 63.28 -32.39 -38.94
CA GLU A 6 63.53 -32.86 -37.55
C GLU A 6 62.37 -33.83 -37.17
N THR A 7 62.54 -34.88 -36.34
CA THR A 7 62.36 -34.93 -34.86
C THR A 7 61.16 -34.08 -34.37
N TRP A 8 60.11 -34.61 -33.72
CA TRP A 8 59.86 -34.77 -32.25
C TRP A 8 58.53 -35.54 -32.07
N LEU A 9 58.43 -36.68 -31.38
CA LEU A 9 58.31 -36.96 -29.93
C LEU A 9 57.18 -36.26 -29.14
N ARG A 10 56.16 -37.07 -28.81
CA ARG A 10 55.38 -37.23 -27.54
C ARG A 10 55.14 -36.01 -26.63
N ALA A 11 53.87 -35.81 -26.29
CA ALA A 11 53.46 -35.50 -24.91
C ALA A 11 52.06 -36.08 -24.62
N ALA A 12 51.99 -36.95 -23.62
CA ALA A 12 50.77 -37.38 -22.96
C ALA A 12 50.35 -36.29 -21.97
N VAL A 13 49.06 -35.99 -21.88
CA VAL A 13 48.49 -35.26 -20.75
C VAL A 13 47.38 -36.11 -20.14
N VAL A 14 47.62 -36.43 -18.87
CA VAL A 14 46.76 -37.13 -17.93
C VAL A 14 45.55 -36.25 -17.63
N LEU A 15 44.34 -36.75 -17.88
CA LEU A 15 43.10 -36.12 -17.42
C LEU A 15 42.84 -36.57 -15.98
N VAL A 16 43.32 -35.77 -15.01
CA VAL A 16 43.00 -35.96 -13.59
C VAL A 16 41.58 -35.45 -13.34
N GLY A 17 40.75 -36.33 -12.80
CA GLY A 17 39.39 -36.03 -12.39
C GLY A 17 39.35 -34.98 -11.27
N LEU A 18 38.53 -33.96 -11.47
CA LEU A 18 37.95 -33.15 -10.42
C LEU A 18 36.44 -33.32 -10.49
N THR A 19 35.95 -34.32 -9.75
CA THR A 19 34.57 -34.42 -9.30
C THR A 19 34.29 -33.26 -8.35
N GLY A 20 34.03 -32.07 -8.90
CA GLY A 20 33.43 -30.97 -8.18
C GLY A 20 31.96 -31.31 -7.96
N LEU A 21 31.59 -31.49 -6.69
CA LEU A 21 30.23 -31.76 -6.25
C LEU A 21 29.23 -30.85 -6.97
N TRP A 22 28.38 -31.46 -7.78
CA TRP A 22 27.13 -30.84 -8.21
C TRP A 22 26.23 -30.79 -6.98
N ALA A 23 26.37 -29.76 -6.16
CA ALA A 23 25.32 -29.40 -5.23
C ALA A 23 24.10 -29.05 -6.10
N PRO A 24 22.93 -29.70 -5.93
CA PRO A 24 21.72 -29.13 -6.49
C PRO A 24 21.61 -27.75 -5.85
N ALA A 25 21.74 -26.71 -6.66
CA ALA A 25 21.22 -25.42 -6.27
C ALA A 25 19.76 -25.69 -5.94
N VAL A 26 19.45 -25.69 -4.64
CA VAL A 26 18.07 -25.56 -4.18
C VAL A 26 17.60 -24.32 -4.90
N ALA A 27 16.73 -24.51 -5.90
CA ALA A 27 16.07 -23.40 -6.56
C ALA A 27 15.28 -22.73 -5.44
N ALA A 28 15.89 -21.73 -4.81
CA ALA A 28 15.20 -20.83 -3.92
C ALA A 28 14.05 -20.30 -4.75
N ASP A 29 12.84 -20.58 -4.29
CA ASP A 29 11.61 -20.21 -4.97
C ASP A 29 11.73 -18.74 -5.35
N ALA A 30 11.73 -18.44 -6.65
CA ALA A 30 12.06 -17.11 -7.13
C ALA A 30 11.10 -16.13 -6.46
N PRO A 31 11.59 -15.15 -5.67
CA PRO A 31 10.73 -14.45 -4.74
C PRO A 31 9.62 -13.73 -5.51
N LYS A 32 8.37 -13.95 -5.07
CA LYS A 32 7.14 -13.46 -5.72
C LYS A 32 7.32 -12.00 -6.15
N ARG A 33 7.15 -11.75 -7.44
CA ARG A 33 7.42 -10.44 -8.05
C ARG A 33 6.16 -9.62 -8.33
N VAL A 34 5.01 -10.29 -8.43
CA VAL A 34 3.72 -9.67 -8.73
C VAL A 34 2.67 -10.21 -7.77
N TRP A 35 1.87 -9.32 -7.19
CA TRP A 35 0.69 -9.63 -6.41
C TRP A 35 -0.52 -9.09 -7.17
N GLN A 36 -1.24 -10.00 -7.83
CA GLN A 36 -2.48 -9.67 -8.53
C GLN A 36 -3.60 -9.44 -7.51
N ILE A 37 -4.36 -8.37 -7.70
CA ILE A 37 -5.47 -7.96 -6.82
C ILE A 37 -6.80 -8.01 -7.58
N GLY A 38 -6.80 -7.57 -8.83
CA GLY A 38 -7.96 -7.60 -9.73
C GLY A 38 -7.50 -7.68 -11.18
N GLU A 39 -8.39 -7.49 -12.16
CA GLU A 39 -8.05 -7.63 -13.59
C GLU A 39 -6.85 -6.76 -14.00
N PHE A 40 -6.83 -5.51 -13.55
CA PHE A 40 -5.73 -4.57 -13.78
C PHE A 40 -5.01 -4.17 -12.48
N SER A 41 -5.60 -4.43 -11.31
CA SER A 41 -5.02 -4.03 -10.04
C SER A 41 -3.91 -5.00 -9.63
N GLN A 42 -2.71 -4.49 -9.38
CA GLN A 42 -1.55 -5.28 -8.99
C GLN A 42 -0.51 -4.45 -8.22
N VAL A 43 0.27 -5.14 -7.40
CA VAL A 43 1.55 -4.65 -6.88
C VAL A 43 2.65 -5.42 -7.59
N GLN A 44 3.69 -4.72 -8.06
CA GLN A 44 4.82 -5.32 -8.74
C GLN A 44 6.14 -4.86 -8.10
N ARG A 45 7.02 -5.81 -7.80
CA ARG A 45 8.39 -5.53 -7.38
C ARG A 45 9.30 -5.36 -8.60
N VAL A 46 9.98 -4.23 -8.66
CA VAL A 46 10.90 -3.88 -9.76
C VAL A 46 12.24 -3.46 -9.19
N PRO A 47 13.33 -3.54 -9.99
CA PRO A 47 14.60 -2.98 -9.57
C PRO A 47 14.43 -1.50 -9.24
N ARG A 48 15.11 -1.06 -8.18
CA ARG A 48 15.15 0.32 -7.71
C ARG A 48 15.55 1.24 -8.86
N GLU A 49 14.89 2.41 -8.93
CA GLU A 49 15.24 3.46 -9.89
C GLU A 49 16.74 3.81 -9.80
N PRO A 50 17.49 3.80 -10.93
CA PRO A 50 18.92 4.04 -10.93
C PRO A 50 19.25 5.43 -10.38
N GLY A 51 20.39 5.55 -9.70
CA GLY A 51 20.83 6.81 -9.07
C GLY A 51 20.13 7.16 -7.77
N SER A 52 19.32 6.25 -7.21
CA SER A 52 18.66 6.42 -5.92
C SER A 52 19.44 5.76 -4.79
N GLU A 53 19.33 6.28 -3.58
CA GLU A 53 19.83 5.64 -2.34
C GLU A 53 19.17 4.28 -2.10
N PRO A 54 19.81 3.35 -1.36
CA PRO A 54 19.20 2.05 -1.01
C PRO A 54 17.93 2.23 -0.19
N ASN A 55 16.92 1.42 -0.51
CA ASN A 55 15.70 1.37 0.28
C ASN A 55 15.93 0.60 1.58
N GLN A 56 15.15 0.89 2.60
CA GLN A 56 15.12 0.19 3.89
C GLN A 56 14.12 -0.97 3.84
N HIS A 57 14.35 -1.86 2.88
CA HIS A 57 13.61 -3.12 2.73
C HIS A 57 14.50 -4.31 3.11
N PRO A 58 13.93 -5.45 3.52
CA PRO A 58 12.50 -5.71 3.73
C PRO A 58 11.96 -4.93 4.93
N ARG A 59 10.67 -4.62 4.90
CA ARG A 59 9.98 -3.98 6.03
C ARG A 59 8.63 -4.64 6.27
N VAL A 60 8.46 -5.21 7.46
CA VAL A 60 7.16 -5.72 7.92
C VAL A 60 6.38 -4.54 8.48
N LEU A 61 5.30 -4.14 7.79
CA LEU A 61 4.37 -3.14 8.28
C LEU A 61 3.06 -3.82 8.70
N PRO A 62 2.57 -3.59 9.94
CA PRO A 62 1.26 -4.04 10.37
C PRO A 62 0.15 -3.56 9.41
N PRO A 63 -0.81 -4.41 9.05
CA PRO A 63 -1.93 -4.06 8.18
C PRO A 63 -2.66 -2.77 8.57
N GLU A 64 -2.95 -2.59 9.86
CA GLU A 64 -3.65 -1.40 10.38
C GLU A 64 -2.83 -0.12 10.23
N GLN A 65 -1.51 -0.21 10.42
CA GLN A 65 -0.63 0.92 10.19
C GLN A 65 -0.64 1.32 8.72
N LEU A 66 -0.50 0.35 7.81
CA LEU A 66 -0.53 0.62 6.37
C LEU A 66 -1.88 1.22 5.93
N ARG A 67 -3.00 0.71 6.48
CA ARG A 67 -4.34 1.27 6.27
C ARG A 67 -4.42 2.73 6.68
N SER A 68 -3.96 3.08 7.88
CA SER A 68 -3.97 4.46 8.36
C SER A 68 -3.10 5.37 7.48
N LEU A 69 -1.94 4.89 7.03
CA LEU A 69 -1.04 5.66 6.18
C LEU A 69 -1.67 5.96 4.82
N LEU A 70 -2.23 4.94 4.15
CA LEU A 70 -2.86 5.08 2.84
C LEU A 70 -4.16 5.92 2.92
N ALA A 71 -4.96 5.75 3.97
CA ALA A 71 -6.17 6.54 4.19
C ALA A 71 -5.89 8.04 4.43
N SER A 72 -4.69 8.39 4.89
CA SER A 72 -4.30 9.79 5.09
C SER A 72 -4.00 10.55 3.80
N LEU A 73 -3.79 9.83 2.68
CA LEU A 73 -3.39 10.41 1.41
C LEU A 73 -4.60 11.02 0.69
N ARG A 74 -4.40 12.25 0.22
CA ARG A 74 -5.36 13.02 -0.55
C ARG A 74 -4.73 13.53 -1.84
N VAL A 75 -5.57 13.88 -2.80
CA VAL A 75 -5.18 14.44 -4.09
C VAL A 75 -6.07 15.63 -4.43
N LEU A 76 -5.47 16.68 -4.98
CA LEU A 76 -6.19 17.85 -5.47
C LEU A 76 -6.59 17.61 -6.93
N ILE A 77 -7.89 17.50 -7.21
CA ILE A 77 -8.44 17.31 -8.56
C ILE A 77 -9.43 18.42 -8.83
N LYS A 78 -9.19 19.22 -9.88
CA LYS A 78 -10.03 20.37 -10.25
C LYS A 78 -10.28 21.30 -9.04
N GLY A 79 -9.24 21.56 -8.25
CA GLY A 79 -9.28 22.41 -7.05
C GLY A 79 -9.96 21.79 -5.82
N LYS A 80 -10.45 20.53 -5.89
CA LYS A 80 -11.07 19.84 -4.77
C LYS A 80 -10.14 18.78 -4.20
N SER A 81 -9.94 18.81 -2.88
CA SER A 81 -9.20 17.77 -2.18
C SER A 81 -10.08 16.54 -2.03
N GLN A 82 -9.59 15.39 -2.50
CA GLN A 82 -10.29 14.11 -2.47
C GLN A 82 -9.38 13.03 -1.89
N ALA A 83 -9.94 11.99 -1.30
CA ALA A 83 -9.16 10.83 -0.88
C ALA A 83 -8.44 10.21 -2.09
N LEU A 84 -7.16 9.88 -1.93
CA LEU A 84 -6.39 9.26 -3.00
C LEU A 84 -6.95 7.85 -3.29
N PHE A 85 -7.16 7.09 -2.21
CA PHE A 85 -7.77 5.76 -2.17
C PHE A 85 -9.13 5.80 -1.46
N ILE A 86 -10.07 4.97 -1.88
CA ILE A 86 -11.34 4.76 -1.15
C ILE A 86 -11.19 3.62 -0.13
N THR A 87 -12.09 3.54 0.86
CA THR A 87 -11.97 2.58 1.98
C THR A 87 -11.89 1.13 1.51
N ASP A 88 -12.78 0.72 0.60
CA ASP A 88 -12.82 -0.65 0.09
C ASP A 88 -11.55 -0.98 -0.71
N GLU A 89 -11.10 -0.03 -1.55
CA GLU A 89 -9.85 -0.14 -2.28
C GLU A 89 -8.65 -0.32 -1.34
N ILE A 90 -8.61 0.41 -0.21
CA ILE A 90 -7.55 0.21 0.77
C ILE A 90 -7.63 -1.22 1.33
N GLY A 91 -8.82 -1.72 1.65
CA GLY A 91 -9.06 -3.09 2.12
C GLY A 91 -8.40 -4.15 1.24
N ASP A 92 -8.59 -4.05 -0.08
CA ASP A 92 -8.02 -4.98 -1.07
C ASP A 92 -6.50 -4.83 -1.23
N LEU A 93 -5.95 -3.65 -0.94
CA LEU A 93 -4.54 -3.32 -1.13
C LEU A 93 -3.64 -3.74 0.06
N ILE A 94 -4.19 -3.79 1.28
CA ILE A 94 -3.36 -3.91 2.50
C ILE A 94 -2.54 -5.18 2.52
N GLU A 95 -3.16 -6.35 2.33
CA GLU A 95 -2.46 -7.62 2.41
C GLU A 95 -1.39 -7.75 1.31
N PRO A 96 -1.71 -7.53 0.01
CA PRO A 96 -0.71 -7.56 -1.07
C PRO A 96 0.46 -6.61 -0.86
N LEU A 97 0.21 -5.37 -0.43
CA LEU A 97 1.27 -4.40 -0.18
C LEU A 97 2.12 -4.77 1.03
N SER A 98 1.51 -5.26 2.12
CA SER A 98 2.24 -5.71 3.31
C SER A 98 3.16 -6.89 2.97
N GLN A 99 2.65 -7.89 2.22
CA GLN A 99 3.45 -9.00 1.71
C GLN A 99 4.60 -8.52 0.81
N ALA A 100 4.32 -7.59 -0.11
CA ALA A 100 5.32 -7.06 -1.03
C ALA A 100 6.45 -6.31 -0.30
N LEU A 101 6.11 -5.48 0.69
CA LEU A 101 7.10 -4.77 1.51
C LEU A 101 7.94 -5.70 2.38
N ALA A 102 7.35 -6.80 2.87
CA ALA A 102 8.03 -7.79 3.70
C ALA A 102 9.06 -8.63 2.94
N VAL A 103 8.94 -8.73 1.61
CA VAL A 103 9.88 -9.49 0.76
C VAL A 103 10.71 -8.62 -0.19
N ALA A 104 10.48 -7.31 -0.21
CA ALA A 104 11.30 -6.40 -1.01
C ALA A 104 12.75 -6.35 -0.50
N GLU A 105 13.69 -6.15 -1.40
CA GLU A 105 15.10 -5.97 -1.05
C GLU A 105 15.50 -4.48 -1.09
N PRO A 106 16.65 -4.08 -0.50
CA PRO A 106 17.14 -2.70 -0.57
C PRO A 106 17.30 -2.17 -2.00
N GLY A 107 17.46 -3.08 -2.97
CA GLY A 107 17.57 -2.81 -4.39
C GLY A 107 16.23 -2.84 -5.15
N ASP A 108 15.09 -2.93 -4.46
CA ASP A 108 13.77 -3.03 -5.08
C ASP A 108 12.86 -1.85 -4.74
N ASP A 109 12.10 -1.37 -5.73
CA ASP A 109 10.94 -0.50 -5.54
C ASP A 109 9.65 -1.30 -5.78
N LEU A 110 8.54 -0.81 -5.24
CA LEU A 110 7.21 -1.35 -5.52
C LEU A 110 6.44 -0.42 -6.46
N LEU A 111 5.86 -0.98 -7.52
CA LEU A 111 4.92 -0.29 -8.40
C LEU A 111 3.51 -0.76 -8.06
N LEU A 112 2.62 0.20 -7.85
CA LEU A 112 1.21 -0.03 -7.61
C LEU A 112 0.42 0.44 -8.81
N LEU A 113 -0.41 -0.45 -9.36
CA LEU A 113 -1.54 -0.11 -10.20
C LEU A 113 -2.81 -0.49 -9.45
N SER A 114 -3.67 0.48 -9.16
CA SER A 114 -4.97 0.23 -8.56
C SER A 114 -6.08 0.75 -9.45
N THR A 115 -6.98 -0.14 -9.85
CA THR A 115 -8.13 0.17 -10.69
C THR A 115 -9.40 0.01 -9.88
N THR A 116 -10.12 1.12 -9.67
CA THR A 116 -11.41 1.09 -8.97
C THR A 116 -12.35 2.17 -9.50
N ARG A 117 -13.65 1.95 -9.30
CA ARG A 117 -14.69 2.95 -9.57
C ARG A 117 -14.71 3.93 -8.40
N ARG A 118 -14.43 5.21 -8.69
CA ARG A 118 -14.41 6.27 -7.67
C ARG A 118 -15.51 7.29 -7.93
N GLY A 119 -16.17 7.70 -6.86
CA GLY A 119 -17.27 8.66 -6.88
C GLY A 119 -18.64 8.00 -6.69
N ASP A 120 -19.65 8.82 -6.42
CA ASP A 120 -20.99 8.37 -6.04
C ASP A 120 -21.82 7.84 -7.22
N ASN A 121 -21.32 8.00 -8.44
CA ASN A 121 -22.01 7.54 -9.65
C ASN A 121 -21.67 6.08 -9.95
N VAL A 122 -22.65 5.20 -9.76
CA VAL A 122 -22.55 3.77 -10.09
C VAL A 122 -22.19 3.52 -11.55
N LEU A 123 -22.47 4.44 -12.48
CA LEU A 123 -22.15 4.30 -13.90
C LEU A 123 -20.75 4.84 -14.28
N ALA A 124 -20.00 5.43 -13.35
CA ALA A 124 -18.68 5.96 -13.67
C ALA A 124 -17.71 4.83 -14.08
N PRO A 125 -16.86 5.03 -15.09
CA PRO A 125 -15.85 4.04 -15.44
C PRO A 125 -14.83 3.89 -14.30
N ALA A 126 -14.24 2.70 -14.18
CA ALA A 126 -13.11 2.51 -13.28
C ALA A 126 -11.91 3.35 -13.78
N THR A 127 -11.18 3.95 -12.84
CA THR A 127 -9.98 4.75 -13.13
C THR A 127 -8.76 4.11 -12.49
N GLY A 128 -7.65 4.20 -13.19
CA GLY A 128 -6.35 3.71 -12.72
C GLY A 128 -5.67 4.73 -11.80
N LEU A 129 -5.00 4.23 -10.78
CA LEU A 129 -4.02 4.95 -9.99
C LEU A 129 -2.68 4.26 -10.16
N THR A 130 -1.65 5.01 -10.54
CA THR A 130 -0.28 4.51 -10.69
C THR A 130 0.65 5.17 -9.69
N ALA A 131 1.34 4.36 -8.89
CA ALA A 131 2.26 4.87 -7.89
C ALA A 131 3.54 4.03 -7.78
N ARG A 132 4.61 4.66 -7.32
CA ARG A 132 5.82 4.00 -6.82
C ARG A 132 5.87 4.13 -5.31
N LEU A 133 6.14 3.03 -4.62
CA LEU A 133 6.26 2.95 -3.18
C LEU A 133 7.61 2.36 -2.80
N PHE A 134 8.19 2.89 -1.73
CA PHE A 134 9.42 2.38 -1.13
C PHE A 134 9.56 2.90 0.30
N VAL A 135 10.37 2.23 1.12
CA VAL A 135 10.66 2.68 2.49
C VAL A 135 12.07 3.24 2.54
N GLN A 136 12.22 4.44 3.09
CA GLN A 136 13.51 5.08 3.30
C GLN A 136 13.41 6.04 4.48
N SER A 137 14.47 6.19 5.27
CA SER A 137 14.51 7.10 6.42
C SER A 137 13.34 6.91 7.40
N GLU A 138 12.92 5.66 7.66
CA GLU A 138 11.75 5.33 8.50
C GLU A 138 10.43 5.96 8.02
N GLN A 139 10.35 6.25 6.71
CA GLN A 139 9.17 6.80 6.05
C GLN A 139 8.75 5.90 4.88
N LEU A 140 7.45 5.71 4.71
CA LEU A 140 6.87 5.17 3.48
C LEU A 140 6.76 6.31 2.48
N HIS A 141 7.56 6.24 1.41
CA HIS A 141 7.48 7.16 0.30
C HIS A 141 6.46 6.67 -0.72
N VAL A 142 5.60 7.58 -1.18
CA VAL A 142 4.60 7.34 -2.22
C VAL A 142 4.74 8.42 -3.28
N ILE A 143 5.05 8.01 -4.52
CA ILE A 143 5.13 8.90 -5.68
C ILE A 143 4.03 8.52 -6.66
N VAL A 144 3.07 9.41 -6.90
CA VAL A 144 1.91 9.14 -7.77
C VAL A 144 2.14 9.77 -9.13
N HIS A 145 1.99 8.99 -10.21
CA HIS A 145 2.03 9.55 -11.55
C HIS A 145 0.63 9.91 -12.04
N ASP A 146 -0.30 8.96 -11.99
CA ASP A 146 -1.70 9.19 -12.30
C ASP A 146 -2.58 8.86 -11.10
N ALA A 147 -3.47 9.77 -10.72
CA ALA A 147 -4.44 9.53 -9.64
C ALA A 147 -5.81 9.05 -10.14
N ARG A 148 -6.16 9.36 -11.40
CA ARG A 148 -7.46 9.06 -12.05
C ARG A 148 -7.29 8.81 -13.55
N LEU A 149 -6.40 7.88 -13.91
CA LEU A 149 -6.16 7.52 -15.30
C LEU A 149 -7.39 6.89 -15.93
N GLU A 150 -7.91 7.50 -16.99
CA GLU A 150 -8.96 6.91 -17.82
C GLU A 150 -8.31 6.03 -18.89
N PHE A 151 -8.47 4.71 -18.76
CA PHE A 151 -7.92 3.76 -19.73
C PHE A 151 -8.94 2.70 -20.19
N MET A 152 -10.02 2.49 -19.43
CA MET A 152 -11.01 1.45 -19.73
C MET A 152 -11.73 1.65 -21.06
N GLY A 153 -12.11 2.88 -21.41
CA GLY A 153 -12.78 3.15 -22.69
C GLY A 153 -11.92 2.72 -23.88
N ALA A 154 -10.62 3.05 -23.84
CA ALA A 154 -9.67 2.66 -24.87
C ALA A 154 -9.45 1.14 -24.91
N TRP A 155 -9.31 0.48 -23.75
CA TRP A 155 -9.15 -0.97 -23.67
C TRP A 155 -10.36 -1.73 -24.23
N ILE A 156 -11.58 -1.36 -23.85
CA ILE A 156 -12.80 -2.04 -24.30
C ILE A 156 -12.95 -1.93 -25.82
N GLY A 157 -12.64 -0.76 -26.39
CA GLY A 157 -12.77 -0.52 -27.83
C GLY A 157 -11.68 -1.16 -28.69
N THR A 158 -10.45 -1.28 -28.19
CA THR A 158 -9.30 -1.68 -29.00
C THR A 158 -8.71 -3.05 -28.64
N ARG A 159 -8.95 -3.54 -27.42
CA ARG A 159 -8.27 -4.72 -26.83
C ARG A 159 -6.74 -4.64 -26.85
N ILE A 160 -6.17 -3.43 -26.97
CA ILE A 160 -4.72 -3.20 -26.89
C ILE A 160 -4.34 -2.94 -25.43
N PRO A 161 -3.41 -3.72 -24.85
CA PRO A 161 -3.05 -3.59 -23.44
C PRO A 161 -2.62 -2.16 -23.09
N PRO A 162 -3.21 -1.54 -22.07
CA PRO A 162 -2.84 -0.19 -21.65
C PRO A 162 -1.38 -0.18 -21.15
N LYS A 163 -0.62 0.81 -21.60
CA LYS A 163 0.71 1.08 -21.06
C LYS A 163 0.60 2.05 -19.89
N PHE A 164 1.05 1.63 -18.72
CA PHE A 164 1.05 2.45 -17.52
C PHE A 164 2.40 3.11 -17.29
N THR A 165 2.37 4.37 -16.87
CA THR A 165 3.54 5.10 -16.38
C THR A 165 3.40 5.29 -14.87
N TYR A 166 4.50 5.14 -14.14
CA TYR A 166 4.52 5.18 -12.68
C TYR A 166 5.34 6.36 -12.18
N GLY A 167 5.17 6.71 -10.90
CA GLY A 167 5.93 7.79 -10.27
C GLY A 167 7.43 7.54 -10.35
N THR A 168 8.21 8.62 -10.52
CA THR A 168 9.67 8.57 -10.55
C THR A 168 10.27 9.55 -9.55
N ARG A 169 11.41 9.21 -8.97
CA ARG A 169 12.14 10.11 -8.07
C ARG A 169 12.70 11.31 -8.84
N SER A 170 13.06 11.12 -10.10
CA SER A 170 13.71 12.11 -10.97
C SER A 170 12.77 13.17 -11.58
N LYS A 171 11.50 12.85 -11.85
CA LYS A 171 10.58 13.73 -12.59
C LYS A 171 9.22 13.84 -11.91
N ALA A 172 8.75 15.07 -11.71
CA ALA A 172 7.43 15.35 -11.18
C ALA A 172 6.32 14.99 -12.18
N SER A 173 5.24 14.39 -11.68
CA SER A 173 3.96 14.28 -12.40
C SER A 173 3.11 15.55 -12.23
N ALA A 174 1.97 15.61 -12.92
CA ALA A 174 1.00 16.69 -12.80
C ALA A 174 0.10 16.58 -11.55
N VAL A 175 0.28 15.54 -10.73
CA VAL A 175 -0.54 15.28 -9.55
C VAL A 175 -0.09 16.14 -8.38
N THR A 176 -1.06 16.68 -7.65
CA THR A 176 -0.84 17.38 -6.37
C THR A 176 -1.40 16.54 -5.24
N LEU A 177 -0.51 15.88 -4.51
CA LEU A 177 -0.78 15.09 -3.33
C LEU A 177 -0.79 15.95 -2.07
N GLN A 178 -1.62 15.54 -1.14
CA GLN A 178 -1.73 16.09 0.20
C GLN A 178 -1.76 14.92 1.19
N SER A 179 -1.26 15.11 2.40
CA SER A 179 -1.41 14.14 3.48
C SER A 179 -1.64 14.88 4.79
N ALA A 180 -2.46 14.31 5.66
CA ALA A 180 -2.62 14.80 7.03
C ALA A 180 -1.47 14.36 7.96
N ALA A 181 -0.79 13.25 7.62
CA ALA A 181 0.24 12.64 8.47
C ALA A 181 1.66 12.75 7.86
N GLY A 182 1.77 13.02 6.56
CA GLY A 182 3.02 13.02 5.81
C GLY A 182 3.60 14.40 5.53
N GLN A 183 4.85 14.37 5.05
CA GLN A 183 5.56 15.54 4.56
C GLN A 183 5.67 15.49 3.03
N ALA A 184 5.30 16.58 2.37
CA ALA A 184 5.44 16.70 0.92
C ALA A 184 6.91 16.92 0.57
N ARG A 185 7.49 15.99 -0.20
CA ARG A 185 8.83 16.15 -0.82
C ARG A 185 8.74 16.90 -2.15
N ARG A 186 7.65 16.65 -2.87
CA ARG A 186 7.29 17.24 -4.17
C ARG A 186 5.77 17.20 -4.31
N SER A 187 5.21 17.91 -5.28
CA SER A 187 3.76 17.94 -5.50
C SER A 187 3.15 16.54 -5.62
N ASP A 188 3.83 15.62 -6.28
CA ASP A 188 3.41 14.24 -6.54
C ASP A 188 4.04 13.21 -5.58
N TRP A 189 4.78 13.65 -4.57
CA TRP A 189 5.58 12.80 -3.69
C TRP A 189 5.35 13.12 -2.22
N GLN A 190 4.75 12.17 -1.51
CA GLN A 190 4.56 12.21 -0.07
C GLN A 190 5.50 11.23 0.66
N ALA A 191 6.03 11.66 1.79
CA ALA A 191 6.77 10.82 2.72
C ALA A 191 5.97 10.67 4.02
N LEU A 192 5.50 9.47 4.31
CA LEU A 192 4.62 9.15 5.41
C LEU A 192 5.42 8.52 6.57
N PRO A 193 5.37 9.07 7.79
CA PRO A 193 6.16 8.54 8.91
C PRO A 193 5.66 7.16 9.35
N LEU A 194 6.56 6.17 9.38
CA LEU A 194 6.28 4.84 9.93
C LEU A 194 6.35 4.81 11.46
N GLY A 195 6.84 5.88 12.11
CA GLY A 195 6.97 5.96 13.57
C GLY A 195 5.88 6.77 14.29
N ALA A 196 4.95 7.40 13.57
CA ALA A 196 4.10 8.46 14.16
C ALA A 196 2.61 8.12 14.30
N ALA A 197 2.20 6.85 14.17
CA ALA A 197 0.85 6.45 14.57
C ALA A 197 0.65 6.51 16.11
N ALA A 198 1.72 6.74 16.88
CA ALA A 198 1.69 6.96 18.33
C ALA A 198 2.09 8.38 18.76
N ALA A 199 2.44 9.29 17.84
CA ALA A 199 3.01 10.60 18.17
C ALA A 199 2.17 11.77 17.62
N ALA A 200 0.87 11.75 17.92
CA ALA A 200 0.08 12.95 18.14
C ALA A 200 -0.28 13.07 19.63
N VAL A 201 0.72 12.87 20.49
CA VAL A 201 0.78 13.35 21.88
C VAL A 201 2.24 13.66 22.17
N ALA A 202 2.73 14.81 21.72
CA ALA A 202 3.92 15.40 22.33
C ALA A 202 3.56 15.79 23.78
N PRO A 203 4.49 15.65 24.74
CA PRO A 203 4.22 15.90 26.15
C PRO A 203 4.07 17.40 26.37
N SER A 204 2.83 17.87 26.48
CA SER A 204 2.55 19.08 27.22
C SER A 204 2.98 18.81 28.67
N VAL A 205 3.79 19.72 29.22
CA VAL A 205 4.07 19.89 30.65
C VAL A 205 2.93 19.35 31.51
N ALA A 206 3.27 18.44 32.43
CA ALA A 206 2.35 17.65 33.24
C ALA A 206 1.12 18.43 33.70
N PRO A 207 -0.09 18.08 33.22
CA PRO A 207 -1.30 18.19 33.99
C PRO A 207 -1.38 16.97 34.92
N ALA A 208 -1.99 17.17 36.08
CA ALA A 208 -2.30 16.12 37.04
C ALA A 208 -2.98 14.91 36.39
N ALA A 209 -2.80 13.74 37.01
CA ALA A 209 -3.35 12.44 36.61
C ALA A 209 -4.76 12.54 35.98
N PRO A 210 -5.01 11.87 34.84
CA PRO A 210 -6.33 11.89 34.22
C PRO A 210 -7.34 11.22 35.15
N ALA A 211 -8.23 12.03 35.71
CA ALA A 211 -9.54 11.55 36.14
C ALA A 211 -10.23 10.90 34.93
N ALA A 212 -10.97 9.81 35.18
CA ALA A 212 -11.85 9.20 34.18
C ALA A 212 -12.64 10.27 33.42
N PRO A 213 -12.85 10.14 32.09
CA PRO A 213 -13.54 11.16 31.31
C PRO A 213 -14.90 11.42 31.95
N ALA A 214 -15.10 12.64 32.46
CA ALA A 214 -16.40 13.07 32.93
C ALA A 214 -17.34 13.05 31.72
N ARG A 215 -18.33 12.15 31.77
CA ARG A 215 -19.40 12.03 30.79
C ARG A 215 -20.06 13.40 30.66
N ASP A 216 -19.90 14.03 29.51
CA ASP A 216 -20.43 15.36 29.24
C ASP A 216 -21.92 15.29 28.88
N ASN A 217 -22.60 16.44 28.87
CA ASN A 217 -24.02 16.50 28.51
C ASN A 217 -24.29 15.99 27.08
N GLY A 218 -23.30 16.04 26.18
CA GLY A 218 -23.40 15.50 24.82
C GLY A 218 -23.52 13.98 24.80
N PHE A 219 -22.75 13.28 25.63
CA PHE A 219 -22.81 11.83 25.76
C PHE A 219 -24.21 11.33 26.20
N TYR A 220 -24.82 11.97 27.20
CA TYR A 220 -26.16 11.59 27.65
C TYR A 220 -27.24 11.84 26.57
N GLN A 221 -27.12 12.94 25.81
CA GLN A 221 -28.02 13.23 24.70
C GLN A 221 -27.94 12.20 23.58
N GLU A 222 -26.74 11.72 23.25
CA GLU A 222 -26.56 10.69 22.23
C GLU A 222 -27.16 9.35 22.67
N GLN A 223 -26.99 8.98 23.95
CA GLN A 223 -27.56 7.75 24.50
C GLN A 223 -29.09 7.80 24.56
N GLU A 224 -29.69 8.95 24.87
CA GLU A 224 -31.14 9.15 24.77
C GLU A 224 -31.67 8.99 23.34
N GLN A 225 -30.96 9.54 22.35
CA GLN A 225 -31.35 9.42 20.94
C GLN A 225 -31.33 7.95 20.49
N ARG A 226 -30.31 7.19 20.89
CA ARG A 226 -30.20 5.75 20.61
C ARG A 226 -31.33 4.94 21.25
N LEU A 227 -31.69 5.23 22.50
CA LEU A 227 -32.82 4.56 23.18
C LEU A 227 -34.17 4.87 22.52
N ARG A 228 -34.38 6.12 22.07
CA ARG A 228 -35.60 6.50 21.33
C ARG A 228 -35.68 5.81 19.97
N GLY A 229 -34.56 5.68 19.26
CA GLY A 229 -34.47 4.94 18.01
C GLY A 229 -34.84 3.47 18.18
N LEU A 230 -34.27 2.80 19.19
CA LEU A 230 -34.58 1.40 19.50
C LEU A 230 -36.06 1.18 19.83
N LYS A 231 -36.68 2.09 20.58
CA LYS A 231 -38.11 2.00 20.90
C LYS A 231 -38.97 2.08 19.64
N ARG A 232 -38.64 2.98 18.71
CA ARG A 232 -39.36 3.11 17.43
C ARG A 232 -39.26 1.85 16.58
N LEU A 233 -38.08 1.21 16.54
CA LEU A 233 -37.88 -0.05 15.80
C LEU A 233 -38.73 -1.19 16.36
N LEU A 234 -38.88 -1.27 17.69
CA LEU A 234 -39.75 -2.24 18.34
C LEU A 234 -41.23 -1.97 18.01
N GLU A 235 -41.67 -0.71 18.08
CA GLU A 235 -43.04 -0.30 17.75
C GLU A 235 -43.40 -0.56 16.28
N GLN A 236 -42.41 -0.50 15.38
CA GLN A 236 -42.54 -0.83 13.96
C GLN A 236 -42.47 -2.34 13.68
N GLY A 237 -42.24 -3.18 14.70
CA GLY A 237 -42.09 -4.62 14.54
C GLY A 237 -40.83 -5.04 13.77
N LEU A 238 -39.84 -4.15 13.64
CA LEU A 238 -38.59 -4.41 12.92
C LEU A 238 -37.56 -5.17 13.75
N ILE A 239 -37.74 -5.19 15.08
CA ILE A 239 -36.94 -5.98 16.02
C ILE A 239 -37.87 -6.68 17.01
N SER A 240 -37.41 -7.82 17.51
CA SER A 240 -38.11 -8.55 18.56
C SER A 240 -37.91 -7.91 19.94
N GLU A 241 -38.80 -8.23 20.88
CA GLU A 241 -38.69 -7.74 22.26
C GLU A 241 -37.40 -8.23 22.94
N ALA A 242 -36.93 -9.44 22.61
CA ALA A 242 -35.67 -9.98 23.11
C ALA A 242 -34.45 -9.17 22.64
N GLU A 243 -34.41 -8.80 21.35
CA GLU A 243 -33.33 -7.98 20.78
C GLU A 243 -33.34 -6.56 21.35
N TYR A 244 -34.53 -6.00 21.55
CA TYR A 244 -34.69 -4.70 22.22
C TYR A 244 -34.11 -4.71 23.64
N GLN A 245 -34.42 -5.72 24.45
CA GLN A 245 -33.90 -5.82 25.82
C GLN A 245 -32.39 -6.02 25.85
N GLN A 246 -31.82 -6.79 24.91
CA GLN A 246 -30.38 -6.96 24.81
C GLN A 246 -29.67 -5.63 24.48
N LYS A 247 -30.14 -4.92 23.46
CA LYS A 247 -29.54 -3.64 23.03
C LYS A 247 -29.72 -2.53 24.05
N ARG A 248 -30.85 -2.49 24.75
CA ARG A 248 -31.08 -1.55 25.85
C ARG A 248 -30.09 -1.76 26.99
N ARG A 249 -29.79 -3.00 27.37
CA ARG A 249 -28.80 -3.30 28.42
C ARG A 249 -27.40 -2.86 28.03
N GLU A 250 -27.01 -3.06 26.78
CA GLU A 250 -25.71 -2.64 26.24
C GLU A 250 -25.50 -1.11 26.34
N ILE A 251 -26.55 -0.34 26.04
CA ILE A 251 -26.53 1.14 26.16
C ILE A 251 -26.49 1.58 27.62
N LEU A 252 -27.22 0.91 28.51
CA LEU A 252 -27.19 1.23 29.94
C LEU A 252 -25.86 0.87 30.62
N GLN A 253 -25.13 -0.14 30.11
CA GLN A 253 -23.80 -0.49 30.59
C GLN A 253 -22.72 0.50 30.15
N THR A 254 -22.98 1.26 29.09
CA THR A 254 -22.07 2.32 28.62
C THR A 254 -22.32 3.65 29.32
N LEU A 255 -23.46 3.83 30.00
CA LEU A 255 -23.80 4.98 30.83
C LEU A 255 -23.02 5.07 32.13
#